data_AF-A0A7J7LXZ6-F1
#
_entry.id   AF-A0A7J7LXZ6-F1
#
_cell.length_a   1.000
_cell.length_b   1.000
_cell.length_c   1.000
_cell.angle_alpha   90.00
_cell.angle_beta   90.00
_cell.angle_gamma   90.00
#
_symmetry.space_group_name_H-M   'P 1'
#
loop_
_entity.id
_entity.type
_entity.pdbx_description
1 polymer ?
#
loop_
_entity_poly.entity_id
_entity_poly.type
_entity_poly.pdbx_seq_one_letter_code
_entity_poly.pdbx_strand_id
1 'polypeptide(L)'
;MAPTLNTKLLSSIRNPSPNNLFSLNNNNIRRTSSFSSSLRSSSQPPPLKYAVLGAGFAGLSVAWHLLQQSPKDSRMCVDLYDEVGIGGGASGVSGGLIHPYSPKGKLLWRGGECWQECLKLLDIAEKATSQDELLVWRRGIFRPATTMKNVDILKENAQNCLGSCRIEYMDEDGAQNLIPNLSLPFKSAIYMPQAINIHPRRYLQALFLACKNLVKDFATSGCGGKEICLHKKSVNSLLELEGEYNAVVICLGAKVDMLPELSGKLPLRTCRGVVAHLQLPNEFREEYRDSPSILSDAWLAIQGPRNLVMGSTWDWKSRNYFSEVCADEASKALQELLPKVSTVYPGIKKWAFNGAKAGLRAMPPLTSLGSVPILGCVDDAVGGKSSCKYWLLGGLGSRGLLYHGWLGKLMAQAVISCNENVFPTELTSWRKLKFTSSRN
;
A
#
# COMPACT_ATOMS: atom_id res chain seq x y z
N MET A 1 -49.90 27.08 -26.84
CA MET A 1 -50.41 25.77 -27.30
C MET A 1 -49.95 24.71 -26.32
N ALA A 2 -50.84 24.31 -25.41
CA ALA A 2 -50.76 23.06 -24.65
C ALA A 2 -51.55 21.98 -25.43
N PRO A 3 -51.39 20.67 -25.14
CA PRO A 3 -52.08 20.02 -23.99
C PRO A 3 -51.23 18.83 -23.42
N THR A 4 -51.50 18.08 -22.35
CA THR A 4 -52.51 18.00 -21.28
C THR A 4 -51.98 17.05 -20.18
N LEU A 5 -52.49 17.25 -18.96
CA LEU A 5 -52.24 16.49 -17.73
C LEU A 5 -52.64 15.00 -17.80
N ASN A 6 -52.04 14.18 -16.93
CA ASN A 6 -52.84 13.32 -16.07
C ASN A 6 -52.17 13.07 -14.70
N THR A 7 -52.85 13.51 -13.64
CA THR A 7 -52.56 13.28 -12.22
C THR A 7 -53.82 12.68 -11.59
N LYS A 8 -53.64 11.68 -10.71
CA LYS A 8 -54.50 11.19 -9.58
C LYS A 8 -53.93 9.79 -9.23
N LEU A 9 -53.78 9.31 -8.00
CA LEU A 9 -54.33 9.67 -6.69
C LEU A 9 -53.42 9.06 -5.58
N LEU A 10 -53.37 9.71 -4.42
CA LEU A 10 -52.74 9.29 -3.15
C LEU A 10 -53.68 8.43 -2.28
N SER A 11 -53.11 7.89 -1.19
CA SER A 11 -53.69 7.18 -0.03
C SER A 11 -53.66 5.64 -0.15
N SER A 12 -53.37 4.84 0.89
CA SER A 12 -53.29 5.09 2.33
C SER A 12 -52.48 3.98 3.04
N ILE A 13 -51.90 4.37 4.17
CA ILE A 13 -51.13 3.64 5.17
C ILE A 13 -51.97 2.56 5.89
N ARG A 14 -51.36 1.39 6.23
CA ARG A 14 -51.38 0.78 7.59
C ARG A 14 -50.63 -0.56 7.66
N ASN A 15 -49.68 -0.63 8.59
CA ASN A 15 -49.08 -1.85 9.14
C ASN A 15 -50.11 -2.66 9.95
N PRO A 16 -49.85 -3.97 10.15
CA PRO A 16 -50.13 -4.56 11.46
C PRO A 16 -48.93 -5.31 12.04
N SER A 17 -48.70 -5.05 13.31
CA SER A 17 -47.84 -5.81 14.23
C SER A 17 -48.60 -7.04 14.80
N PRO A 18 -47.91 -7.99 15.47
CA PRO A 18 -48.33 -9.38 15.63
C PRO A 18 -49.00 -9.68 16.98
N ASN A 19 -49.78 -10.77 17.05
CA ASN A 19 -49.78 -11.77 18.14
C ASN A 19 -50.92 -12.80 18.04
N ASN A 20 -50.68 -13.93 18.73
CA ASN A 20 -51.59 -14.99 19.19
C ASN A 20 -51.73 -16.22 18.26
N LEU A 21 -51.07 -17.33 18.64
CA LEU A 21 -51.48 -18.36 19.62
C LEU A 21 -52.37 -19.42 18.93
N PHE A 22 -51.82 -20.61 18.69
CA PHE A 22 -52.52 -21.87 18.94
C PHE A 22 -51.51 -22.96 19.26
N SER A 23 -51.69 -23.54 20.45
CA SER A 23 -51.01 -24.72 20.94
C SER A 23 -51.79 -25.97 20.53
N LEU A 24 -51.09 -27.09 20.36
CA LEU A 24 -51.42 -28.46 20.78
C LEU A 24 -50.87 -29.45 19.75
N ASN A 25 -49.79 -30.16 20.10
CA ASN A 25 -49.96 -31.59 20.32
C ASN A 25 -48.88 -32.16 21.22
N ASN A 26 -49.33 -33.01 22.14
CA ASN A 26 -48.60 -33.56 23.26
C ASN A 26 -48.18 -35.02 22.95
N ASN A 27 -47.23 -35.51 23.74
CA ASN A 27 -46.86 -36.92 23.97
C ASN A 27 -45.83 -37.56 23.01
N ASN A 28 -44.60 -37.71 23.49
CA ASN A 28 -44.23 -38.98 24.14
C ASN A 28 -42.96 -38.88 25.00
N ILE A 29 -43.09 -39.43 26.20
CA ILE A 29 -42.10 -39.56 27.27
C ILE A 29 -41.22 -40.79 27.00
N ARG A 30 -39.89 -40.70 27.18
CA ARG A 30 -39.11 -41.67 27.98
C ARG A 30 -37.69 -41.18 28.29
N ARG A 31 -37.27 -41.60 29.48
CA ARG A 31 -36.25 -41.08 30.41
C ARG A 31 -34.78 -41.35 30.00
N THR A 32 -33.92 -40.73 30.81
CA THR A 32 -32.48 -40.96 31.11
C THR A 32 -31.57 -39.96 30.41
N SER A 33 -30.68 -39.22 31.06
CA SER A 33 -29.98 -39.40 32.32
C SER A 33 -29.59 -38.02 32.88
N SER A 34 -29.59 -37.90 34.20
CA SER A 34 -29.09 -36.74 34.95
C SER A 34 -27.57 -36.69 34.85
N PHE A 35 -27.03 -35.88 33.95
CA PHE A 35 -25.63 -35.44 34.01
C PHE A 35 -25.55 -34.18 34.86
N SER A 36 -24.79 -34.29 35.94
CA SER A 36 -24.33 -33.21 36.78
C SER A 36 -23.77 -32.07 35.92
N SER A 37 -24.37 -30.90 36.03
CA SER A 37 -23.84 -29.67 35.46
C SER A 37 -22.59 -29.29 36.26
N SER A 38 -21.44 -29.80 35.84
CA SER A 38 -20.17 -29.19 36.20
C SER A 38 -20.20 -27.75 35.66
N LEU A 39 -20.14 -26.80 36.58
CA LEU A 39 -19.88 -25.40 36.30
C LEU A 39 -18.60 -25.34 35.49
N ARG A 40 -18.72 -25.27 34.16
CA ARG A 40 -17.61 -24.92 33.29
C ARG A 40 -17.22 -23.52 33.70
N SER A 41 -16.07 -23.38 34.35
CA SER A 41 -15.34 -22.11 34.38
C SER A 41 -15.38 -21.55 32.96
N SER A 42 -15.89 -20.34 32.78
CA SER A 42 -15.91 -19.68 31.48
C SER A 42 -14.46 -19.38 31.07
N SER A 43 -13.74 -20.40 30.62
CA SER A 43 -12.42 -20.24 30.02
C SER A 43 -12.65 -19.50 28.72
N GLN A 44 -12.41 -18.20 28.72
CA GLN A 44 -12.49 -17.42 27.50
C GLN A 44 -11.59 -18.06 26.44
N PRO A 45 -12.06 -18.17 25.18
CA PRO A 45 -11.27 -18.76 24.10
C PRO A 45 -9.91 -18.04 24.01
N PRO A 46 -8.81 -18.76 23.73
CA PRO A 46 -7.47 -18.19 23.68
C PRO A 46 -7.41 -17.00 22.71
N PRO A 47 -6.54 -16.00 22.96
CA PRO A 47 -6.43 -14.83 22.09
C PRO A 47 -6.01 -15.26 20.68
N LEU A 48 -6.58 -14.59 19.67
CA LEU A 48 -6.15 -14.76 18.28
C LEU A 48 -4.73 -14.21 18.13
N LYS A 49 -3.79 -15.01 17.64
CA LYS A 49 -2.42 -14.57 17.39
C LYS A 49 -2.15 -14.52 15.89
N TYR A 50 -1.70 -13.37 15.41
CA TYR A 50 -1.31 -13.16 14.02
C TYR A 50 0.14 -12.69 13.93
N ALA A 51 0.95 -13.38 13.11
CA ALA A 51 2.27 -12.89 12.75
C ALA A 51 2.20 -12.15 11.41
N VAL A 52 2.85 -11.00 11.30
CA VAL A 52 3.01 -10.27 10.04
C VAL A 52 4.51 -10.14 9.75
N LEU A 53 4.96 -10.72 8.65
CA LEU A 53 6.37 -10.77 8.29
C LEU A 53 6.72 -9.64 7.32
N GLY A 54 7.42 -8.62 7.80
CA GLY A 54 7.87 -7.44 7.06
C GLY A 54 7.14 -6.16 7.49
N ALA A 55 7.89 -5.14 7.88
CA ALA A 55 7.37 -3.86 8.38
C ALA A 55 7.41 -2.73 7.33
N GLY A 56 7.15 -3.08 6.07
CA GLY A 56 6.99 -2.13 4.96
C GLY A 56 5.54 -1.68 4.76
N PHE A 57 5.24 -1.11 3.58
CA PHE A 57 3.88 -0.65 3.24
C PHE A 57 2.82 -1.75 3.41
N ALA A 58 3.10 -2.96 2.92
CA ALA A 58 2.19 -4.10 3.00
C ALA A 58 1.89 -4.50 4.46
N GLY A 59 2.93 -4.84 5.23
CA GLY A 59 2.73 -5.39 6.57
C GLY A 59 2.13 -4.42 7.56
N LEU A 60 2.50 -3.12 7.50
CA LEU A 60 1.88 -2.12 8.38
C LEU A 60 0.42 -1.84 8.00
N SER A 61 0.08 -1.88 6.71
CA SER A 61 -1.32 -1.78 6.29
C SER A 61 -2.14 -2.98 6.80
N VAL A 62 -1.61 -4.20 6.67
CA VAL A 62 -2.23 -5.42 7.22
C VAL A 62 -2.41 -5.30 8.73
N ALA A 63 -1.36 -4.92 9.47
CA ALA A 63 -1.42 -4.79 10.93
C ALA A 63 -2.49 -3.78 11.38
N TRP A 64 -2.54 -2.60 10.74
CA TRP A 64 -3.59 -1.62 11.00
C TRP A 64 -4.98 -2.20 10.78
N HIS A 65 -5.21 -2.83 9.63
CA HIS A 65 -6.53 -3.35 9.30
C HIS A 65 -6.93 -4.58 10.11
N LEU A 66 -6.00 -5.43 10.54
CA LEU A 66 -6.27 -6.51 11.49
C LEU A 66 -6.80 -5.95 12.82
N LEU A 67 -6.15 -4.90 13.36
CA LEU A 67 -6.57 -4.23 14.59
C LEU A 67 -7.94 -3.55 14.43
N GLN A 68 -8.14 -2.87 13.31
CA GLN A 68 -9.35 -2.09 13.03
C GLN A 68 -10.59 -2.97 12.77
N GLN A 69 -10.45 -4.05 11.99
CA GLN A 69 -11.57 -4.84 11.49
C GLN A 69 -11.95 -6.00 12.42
N SER A 70 -11.04 -6.42 13.30
CA SER A 70 -11.36 -7.39 14.34
C SER A 70 -12.43 -6.82 15.29
N PRO A 71 -13.38 -7.64 15.78
CA PRO A 71 -14.38 -7.20 16.75
C PRO A 71 -13.76 -6.42 17.90
N LYS A 72 -14.45 -5.41 18.43
CA LYS A 72 -13.88 -4.56 19.49
C LYS A 72 -13.48 -5.37 20.73
N ASP A 73 -14.29 -6.37 21.08
CA ASP A 73 -14.11 -7.21 22.27
C ASP A 73 -13.26 -8.46 22.01
N SER A 74 -12.70 -8.64 20.81
CA SER A 74 -11.84 -9.79 20.52
C SER A 74 -10.47 -9.61 21.15
N ARG A 75 -9.98 -10.62 21.87
CA ARG A 75 -8.58 -10.70 22.29
C ARG A 75 -7.71 -11.09 21.11
N MET A 76 -6.76 -10.25 20.73
CA MET A 76 -5.94 -10.44 19.54
C MET A 76 -4.54 -9.86 19.72
N CYS A 77 -3.50 -10.61 19.37
CA CYS A 77 -2.13 -10.12 19.31
C CYS A 77 -1.64 -10.11 17.86
N VAL A 78 -1.05 -8.98 17.45
CA VAL A 78 -0.37 -8.83 16.16
C VAL A 78 1.13 -8.67 16.41
N ASP A 79 1.89 -9.69 16.06
CA ASP A 79 3.35 -9.66 16.12
C ASP A 79 3.91 -9.32 14.73
N LEU A 80 4.55 -8.15 14.62
CA LEU A 80 5.21 -7.70 13.41
C LEU A 80 6.69 -8.06 13.46
N TYR A 81 7.18 -8.82 12.49
CA TYR A 81 8.58 -9.27 12.41
C TYR A 81 9.30 -8.51 11.29
N ASP A 82 10.40 -7.84 11.60
CA ASP A 82 11.28 -7.23 10.59
C ASP A 82 12.69 -7.08 11.14
N GLU A 83 13.69 -7.61 10.44
CA GLU A 83 15.07 -7.65 10.93
C GLU A 83 15.73 -6.26 11.06
N VAL A 84 15.30 -5.27 10.27
CA VAL A 84 15.82 -3.90 10.33
C VAL A 84 14.88 -3.01 11.16
N GLY A 85 13.58 -3.29 11.07
CA GLY A 85 12.49 -2.54 11.68
C GLY A 85 11.70 -1.71 10.68
N ILE A 86 10.85 -0.84 11.20
CA ILE A 86 9.86 -0.09 10.41
C ILE A 86 10.49 0.64 9.21
N GLY A 87 10.02 0.29 8.01
CA GLY A 87 10.48 0.91 6.76
C GLY A 87 11.95 0.63 6.42
N GLY A 88 12.58 -0.42 6.96
CA GLY A 88 13.98 -0.75 6.68
C GLY A 88 14.27 -1.24 5.26
N GLY A 89 13.25 -1.67 4.53
CA GLY A 89 13.37 -2.14 3.14
C GLY A 89 13.00 -1.09 2.07
N ALA A 90 12.65 -1.58 0.87
CA ALA A 90 12.32 -0.73 -0.28
C ALA A 90 11.18 0.28 -0.03
N SER A 91 10.28 0.02 0.92
CA SER A 91 9.20 0.96 1.27
C SER A 91 9.75 2.27 1.83
N GLY A 92 10.75 2.22 2.73
CA GLY A 92 11.33 3.42 3.34
C GLY A 92 12.23 4.23 2.40
N VAL A 93 12.72 3.61 1.32
CA VAL A 93 13.60 4.24 0.31
C VAL A 93 12.83 4.81 -0.88
N SER A 94 11.53 4.51 -0.99
CA SER A 94 10.72 4.95 -2.14
C SER A 94 10.67 6.47 -2.31
N GLY A 95 10.31 6.95 -3.50
CA GLY A 95 10.19 8.39 -3.76
C GLY A 95 9.00 9.09 -3.09
N GLY A 96 8.11 8.36 -2.40
CA GLY A 96 6.96 8.97 -1.71
C GLY A 96 5.88 9.55 -2.61
N LEU A 97 5.96 9.36 -3.93
CA LEU A 97 5.02 9.93 -4.91
C LEU A 97 3.74 9.10 -5.02
N ILE A 98 2.58 9.74 -4.82
CA ILE A 98 1.27 9.09 -4.76
C ILE A 98 0.31 9.73 -5.76
N HIS A 99 -0.15 8.91 -6.70
CA HIS A 99 -1.21 9.25 -7.65
C HIS A 99 -1.77 7.94 -8.26
N PRO A 100 -3.04 7.90 -8.73
CA PRO A 100 -3.67 6.67 -9.20
C PRO A 100 -3.44 6.35 -10.68
N TYR A 101 -2.47 7.00 -11.33
CA TYR A 101 -2.32 6.97 -12.79
C TYR A 101 -1.09 6.23 -13.29
N SER A 102 -1.23 5.63 -14.46
CA SER A 102 -0.13 5.07 -15.24
C SER A 102 0.77 6.18 -15.82
N PRO A 103 1.95 5.84 -16.37
CA PRO A 103 2.79 6.80 -17.10
C PRO A 103 2.10 7.52 -18.28
N LYS A 104 0.95 7.01 -18.74
CA LYS A 104 0.15 7.57 -19.83
C LYS A 104 -1.05 8.39 -19.33
N GLY A 105 -1.17 8.65 -18.04
CA GLY A 105 -2.33 9.36 -17.46
C GLY A 105 -3.59 8.50 -17.31
N LYS A 106 -3.59 7.25 -17.82
CA LYS A 106 -4.71 6.32 -17.63
C LYS A 106 -4.80 5.83 -16.19
N LEU A 107 -6.02 5.75 -15.64
CA LEU A 107 -6.29 5.19 -14.30
C LEU A 107 -5.74 3.75 -14.19
N LEU A 108 -5.04 3.46 -13.09
CA LEU A 108 -4.53 2.13 -12.79
C LEU A 108 -5.67 1.16 -12.44
N TRP A 109 -5.42 -0.15 -12.56
CA TRP A 109 -6.38 -1.17 -12.13
C TRP A 109 -6.73 -0.95 -10.65
N ARG A 110 -8.03 -0.84 -10.36
CA ARG A 110 -8.57 -0.51 -9.01
C ARG A 110 -7.96 0.77 -8.42
N GLY A 111 -7.51 1.70 -9.27
CA GLY A 111 -6.81 2.91 -8.86
C GLY A 111 -7.65 3.81 -7.95
N GLY A 112 -8.97 3.83 -8.11
CA GLY A 112 -9.88 4.60 -7.27
C GLY A 112 -9.97 4.07 -5.84
N GLU A 113 -10.16 2.77 -5.67
CA GLU A 113 -10.21 2.11 -4.35
C GLU A 113 -8.86 2.20 -3.64
N CYS A 114 -7.77 2.00 -4.38
CA CYS A 114 -6.42 2.12 -3.85
C CYS A 114 -6.12 3.55 -3.41
N TRP A 115 -6.48 4.55 -4.22
CA TRP A 115 -6.35 5.96 -3.87
C TRP A 115 -7.11 6.30 -2.60
N GLN A 116 -8.39 5.91 -2.52
CA GLN A 116 -9.23 6.22 -1.37
C GLN A 116 -8.68 5.62 -0.06
N GLU A 117 -8.31 4.34 -0.05
CA GLU A 117 -7.77 3.71 1.16
C GLU A 117 -6.35 4.19 1.49
N CYS A 118 -5.53 4.52 0.49
CA CYS A 118 -4.22 5.14 0.70
C CYS A 118 -4.36 6.50 1.42
N LEU A 119 -5.26 7.37 0.96
CA LEU A 119 -5.53 8.66 1.62
C LEU A 119 -6.01 8.49 3.06
N LYS A 120 -6.89 7.51 3.33
CA LYS A 120 -7.32 7.22 4.71
C LYS A 120 -6.15 6.86 5.62
N LEU A 121 -5.25 5.98 5.17
CA LEU A 121 -4.08 5.60 5.98
C LEU A 121 -3.08 6.74 6.15
N LEU A 122 -2.98 7.66 5.17
CA LEU A 122 -2.19 8.89 5.31
C LEU A 122 -2.77 9.79 6.41
N ASP A 123 -4.08 10.04 6.38
CA ASP A 123 -4.74 10.86 7.40
C ASP A 123 -4.60 10.23 8.80
N ILE A 124 -4.65 8.90 8.90
CA ILE A 124 -4.41 8.16 10.15
C ILE A 124 -2.97 8.37 10.65
N ALA A 125 -1.99 8.26 9.75
CA ALA A 125 -0.59 8.44 10.10
C ALA A 125 -0.29 9.88 10.54
N GLU A 126 -0.78 10.89 9.81
CA GLU A 126 -0.61 12.31 10.17
C GLU A 126 -1.23 12.65 11.53
N LYS A 127 -2.41 12.08 11.84
CA LYS A 127 -3.06 12.27 13.15
C LYS A 127 -2.29 11.63 14.30
N ALA A 128 -1.47 10.62 14.04
CA ALA A 128 -0.70 9.93 15.07
C ALA A 128 0.60 10.68 15.44
N THR A 129 1.08 11.59 14.58
CA THR A 129 2.32 12.35 14.77
C THR A 129 2.08 13.75 15.33
N SER A 130 3.10 14.34 15.96
CA SER A 130 3.09 15.76 16.30
C SER A 130 3.18 16.63 15.03
N GLN A 131 2.72 17.88 15.13
CA GLN A 131 2.70 18.82 13.98
C GLN A 131 4.11 19.19 13.45
N ASP A 132 5.15 18.99 14.26
CA ASP A 132 6.53 19.39 13.91
C ASP A 132 7.21 18.46 12.89
N GLU A 133 6.72 17.23 12.73
CA GLU A 133 7.29 16.27 11.77
C GLU A 133 6.55 16.32 10.43
N LEU A 134 7.05 17.16 9.51
CA LEU A 134 6.46 17.22 8.17
C LEU A 134 6.57 15.86 7.47
N LEU A 135 5.41 15.28 7.21
CA LEU A 135 5.25 13.96 6.62
C LEU A 135 4.75 14.01 5.18
N VAL A 136 3.89 14.97 4.88
CA VAL A 136 3.08 15.01 3.66
C VAL A 136 3.19 16.38 3.00
N TRP A 137 3.44 16.39 1.69
CA TRP A 137 3.43 17.57 0.84
C TRP A 137 2.28 17.47 -0.16
N ARG A 138 1.26 18.30 0.04
CA ARG A 138 0.06 18.39 -0.81
C ARG A 138 0.23 19.50 -1.86
N ARG A 139 1.24 19.35 -2.73
CA ARG A 139 1.58 20.33 -3.79
C ARG A 139 1.23 19.84 -5.20
N GLY A 140 0.70 18.62 -5.30
CA GLY A 140 0.46 17.97 -6.58
C GLY A 140 1.71 17.31 -7.17
N ILE A 141 1.50 16.64 -8.31
CA ILE A 141 2.56 16.03 -9.11
C ILE A 141 2.41 16.52 -10.56
N PHE A 142 3.51 16.98 -11.12
CA PHE A 142 3.63 17.45 -12.49
C PHE A 142 4.30 16.39 -13.35
N ARG A 143 3.81 16.18 -14.58
CA ARG A 143 4.38 15.22 -15.52
C ARG A 143 4.48 15.84 -16.92
N PRO A 144 5.70 16.11 -17.41
CA PRO A 144 5.88 16.56 -18.78
C PRO A 144 5.56 15.44 -19.77
N ALA A 145 5.07 15.80 -20.94
CA ALA A 145 5.08 14.88 -22.07
C ALA A 145 6.53 14.64 -22.51
N THR A 146 6.91 13.37 -22.67
CA THR A 146 8.27 12.96 -23.06
C THR A 146 8.37 12.49 -24.52
N THR A 147 7.25 12.39 -25.23
CA THR A 147 7.19 12.09 -26.67
C THR A 147 5.95 12.76 -27.28
N MET A 148 5.96 13.02 -28.59
CA MET A 148 4.80 13.58 -29.29
C MET A 148 3.56 12.68 -29.15
N LYS A 149 3.73 11.35 -29.28
CA LYS A 149 2.66 10.37 -29.07
C LYS A 149 2.06 10.42 -27.66
N ASN A 150 2.85 10.78 -26.65
CA ASN A 150 2.35 10.92 -25.29
C ASN A 150 1.47 12.16 -25.12
N VAL A 151 1.62 13.20 -25.95
CA VAL A 151 0.83 14.45 -25.83
C VAL A 151 -0.66 14.16 -25.98
N ASP A 152 -1.05 13.56 -27.10
CA ASP A 152 -2.46 13.25 -27.40
C ASP A 152 -3.04 12.27 -26.37
N ILE A 153 -2.28 11.23 -26.02
CA ILE A 153 -2.69 10.21 -25.05
C ILE A 153 -2.92 10.83 -23.66
N LEU A 154 -2.04 11.75 -23.23
CA LEU A 154 -2.19 12.41 -21.93
C LEU A 154 -3.41 13.34 -21.93
N LYS A 155 -3.61 14.08 -23.03
CA LYS A 155 -4.77 14.97 -23.19
C LYS A 155 -6.09 14.19 -23.19
N GLU A 156 -6.16 13.08 -23.90
CA GLU A 156 -7.32 12.18 -23.91
C GLU A 156 -7.59 11.59 -22.53
N ASN A 157 -6.57 11.01 -21.87
CA ASN A 157 -6.75 10.39 -20.55
C ASN A 157 -7.06 11.41 -19.45
N ALA A 158 -6.66 12.67 -19.60
CA ALA A 158 -7.01 13.72 -18.65
C ALA A 158 -8.54 13.95 -18.57
N GLN A 159 -9.26 13.70 -19.67
CA GLN A 159 -10.73 13.82 -19.72
C GLN A 159 -11.45 12.71 -18.94
N ASN A 160 -10.80 11.55 -18.76
CA ASN A 160 -11.35 10.37 -18.09
C ASN A 160 -10.63 10.09 -16.76
N CYS A 161 -10.32 11.15 -16.00
CA CYS A 161 -9.61 11.05 -14.74
C CYS A 161 -10.55 10.72 -13.56
N LEU A 162 -9.97 10.27 -12.45
CA LEU A 162 -10.66 10.05 -11.19
C LEU A 162 -11.04 11.40 -10.57
N GLY A 163 -12.32 11.61 -10.25
CA GLY A 163 -12.80 12.88 -9.70
C GLY A 163 -12.11 13.32 -8.39
N SER A 164 -11.66 12.36 -7.56
CA SER A 164 -10.91 12.65 -6.32
C SER A 164 -9.41 12.87 -6.52
N CYS A 165 -8.91 12.81 -7.76
CA CYS A 165 -7.54 13.18 -8.12
C CYS A 165 -7.50 13.62 -9.59
N ARG A 166 -7.97 14.82 -9.90
CA ARG A 166 -8.12 15.27 -11.30
C ARG A 166 -6.78 15.39 -12.03
N ILE A 167 -6.84 15.43 -13.36
CA ILE A 167 -5.72 15.72 -14.23
C ILE A 167 -6.02 17.01 -15.00
N GLU A 168 -5.14 17.99 -14.88
CA GLU A 168 -5.16 19.23 -15.64
C GLU A 168 -4.12 19.15 -16.75
N TYR A 169 -4.55 19.35 -18.00
CA TYR A 169 -3.62 19.49 -19.12
C TYR A 169 -3.04 20.92 -19.13
N MET A 170 -1.73 21.04 -19.32
CA MET A 170 -1.02 22.32 -19.31
C MET A 170 -0.18 22.48 -20.57
N ASP A 171 -0.18 23.70 -21.10
CA ASP A 171 0.78 24.18 -22.10
C ASP A 171 2.07 24.66 -21.42
N GLU A 172 3.00 25.18 -22.23
CA GLU A 172 4.31 25.63 -21.77
C GLU A 172 4.22 26.80 -20.79
N ASP A 173 3.41 27.81 -21.10
CA ASP A 173 3.26 29.01 -20.26
C ASP A 173 2.62 28.67 -18.91
N GLY A 174 1.54 27.87 -18.90
CA GLY A 174 0.91 27.40 -17.67
C GLY A 174 1.86 26.57 -16.80
N ALA A 175 2.68 25.73 -17.42
CA ALA A 175 3.65 24.92 -16.70
C ALA A 175 4.80 25.73 -16.11
N GLN A 176 5.32 26.73 -16.83
CA GLN A 176 6.38 27.61 -16.33
C GLN A 176 5.90 28.55 -15.23
N ASN A 177 4.62 28.95 -15.24
CA ASN A 177 4.00 29.66 -14.14
C ASN A 177 3.92 28.79 -12.86
N LEU A 178 3.68 27.49 -13.01
CA LEU A 178 3.59 26.55 -11.88
C LEU A 178 4.98 26.13 -11.35
N ILE A 179 5.95 25.93 -12.25
CA ILE A 179 7.32 25.55 -11.93
C ILE A 179 8.25 26.50 -12.69
N PRO A 180 8.78 27.55 -12.04
CA PRO A 180 9.72 28.46 -12.67
C PRO A 180 10.96 27.75 -13.21
N ASN A 181 11.46 28.21 -14.36
CA ASN A 181 12.63 27.65 -15.05
C ASN A 181 12.47 26.18 -15.51
N LEU A 182 11.23 25.73 -15.74
CA LEU A 182 10.94 24.41 -16.32
C LEU A 182 11.20 24.40 -17.84
N SER A 183 11.76 23.30 -18.32
CA SER A 183 11.96 22.99 -19.74
C SER A 183 11.01 21.87 -20.17
N LEU A 184 10.20 22.11 -21.20
CA LEU A 184 9.22 21.16 -21.73
C LEU A 184 9.56 20.74 -23.16
N PRO A 185 10.14 19.54 -23.37
CA PRO A 185 10.56 19.10 -24.71
C PRO A 185 9.44 19.09 -25.76
N PHE A 186 8.19 18.87 -25.34
CA PHE A 186 7.02 18.83 -26.22
C PHE A 186 5.97 19.89 -25.87
N LYS A 187 6.37 20.97 -25.17
CA LYS A 187 5.52 22.13 -24.81
C LYS A 187 4.18 21.76 -24.15
N SER A 188 4.13 20.60 -23.49
CA SER A 188 2.91 20.03 -22.94
C SER A 188 3.20 19.16 -21.73
N ALA A 189 2.24 19.16 -20.81
CA ALA A 189 2.32 18.41 -19.58
C ALA A 189 0.94 18.11 -19.01
N ILE A 190 0.91 17.28 -17.98
CA ILE A 190 -0.23 17.17 -17.09
C ILE A 190 0.16 17.52 -15.66
N TYR A 191 -0.78 18.10 -14.93
CA TYR A 191 -0.68 18.40 -13.51
C TYR A 191 -1.78 17.67 -12.75
N MET A 192 -1.40 17.03 -11.65
CA MET A 192 -2.31 16.33 -10.74
C MET A 192 -2.31 17.08 -9.41
N PRO A 193 -3.19 18.07 -9.20
CA PRO A 193 -3.16 18.92 -8.01
C PRO A 193 -3.38 18.18 -6.70
N GLN A 194 -4.21 17.13 -6.70
CA GLN A 194 -4.46 16.33 -5.48
C GLN A 194 -3.42 15.23 -5.26
N ALA A 195 -2.48 15.02 -6.19
CA ALA A 195 -1.41 14.06 -5.99
C ALA A 195 -0.48 14.51 -4.85
N ILE A 196 0.11 13.53 -4.16
CA ILE A 196 0.78 13.77 -2.88
C ILE A 196 2.21 13.27 -2.95
N ASN A 197 3.13 13.97 -2.28
CA ASN A 197 4.43 13.44 -1.91
C ASN A 197 4.48 13.21 -0.39
N ILE A 198 5.15 12.16 0.07
CA ILE A 198 5.36 11.87 1.48
C ILE A 198 6.80 11.54 1.80
N HIS A 199 7.19 11.64 3.07
CA HIS A 199 8.41 11.02 3.56
C HIS A 199 8.11 9.55 3.91
N PRO A 200 8.57 8.55 3.13
CA PRO A 200 8.08 7.18 3.27
C PRO A 200 8.39 6.53 4.62
N ARG A 201 9.62 6.70 5.12
CA ARG A 201 10.02 6.11 6.41
C ARG A 201 9.25 6.69 7.59
N ARG A 202 9.14 8.03 7.66
CA ARG A 202 8.31 8.72 8.65
C ARG A 202 6.86 8.29 8.57
N TYR A 203 6.32 8.09 7.36
CA TYR A 203 4.93 7.64 7.18
C TYR A 203 4.70 6.26 7.80
N LEU A 204 5.62 5.33 7.56
CA LEU A 204 5.54 3.99 8.12
C LEU A 204 5.69 4.00 9.65
N GLN A 205 6.59 4.83 10.18
CA GLN A 205 6.76 5.02 11.63
C GLN A 205 5.50 5.60 12.27
N ALA A 206 4.89 6.61 11.63
CA ALA A 206 3.64 7.23 12.02
C ALA A 206 2.47 6.24 11.98
N LEU A 207 2.37 5.42 10.93
CA LEU A 207 1.35 4.39 10.81
C LEU A 207 1.49 3.31 11.90
N PHE A 208 2.72 2.92 12.24
CA PHE A 208 2.95 2.01 13.37
C PHE A 208 2.59 2.65 14.71
N LEU A 209 2.87 3.95 14.88
CA LEU A 209 2.42 4.70 16.06
C LEU A 209 0.89 4.74 16.13
N ALA A 210 0.20 4.93 15.02
CA ALA A 210 -1.26 4.87 14.94
C ALA A 210 -1.79 3.50 15.41
N CYS A 211 -1.17 2.39 15.00
CA CYS A 211 -1.54 1.05 15.50
C CYS A 211 -1.42 0.95 17.02
N LYS A 212 -0.34 1.47 17.61
CA LYS A 212 -0.16 1.49 19.08
C LYS A 212 -1.19 2.36 19.78
N ASN A 213 -1.53 3.52 19.22
CA ASN A 213 -2.56 4.40 19.77
C ASN A 213 -3.93 3.72 19.72
N LEU A 214 -4.29 3.08 18.60
CA LEU A 214 -5.53 2.32 18.46
C LEU A 214 -5.65 1.20 19.53
N VAL A 215 -4.56 0.48 19.80
CA VAL A 215 -4.52 -0.53 20.87
C VAL A 215 -4.74 0.10 22.25
N LYS A 216 -4.12 1.24 22.54
CA LYS A 216 -4.32 1.98 23.80
C LYS A 216 -5.76 2.46 23.95
N ASP A 217 -6.36 2.99 22.88
CA ASP A 217 -7.73 3.49 22.89
C ASP A 217 -8.74 2.36 23.19
N PHE A 218 -8.49 1.15 22.68
CA PHE A 218 -9.28 -0.03 23.03
C PHE A 218 -9.16 -0.38 24.52
N ALA A 219 -7.95 -0.34 25.07
CA ALA A 219 -7.72 -0.59 26.50
C ALA A 219 -8.42 0.44 27.39
N THR A 220 -8.39 1.73 27.04
CA THR A 220 -9.07 2.79 27.81
C THR A 220 -10.59 2.74 27.68
N SER A 221 -11.12 2.18 26.60
CA SER A 221 -12.56 2.07 26.34
C SER A 221 -13.22 0.84 26.99
N GLY A 222 -12.48 0.05 27.78
CA GLY A 222 -12.98 -1.19 28.39
C GLY A 222 -13.00 -2.39 27.43
N CYS A 223 -12.64 -2.22 26.17
CA CYS A 223 -12.48 -3.27 25.15
C CYS A 223 -11.01 -3.75 25.11
N GLY A 224 -10.43 -4.07 26.28
CA GLY A 224 -9.03 -4.50 26.38
C GLY A 224 -8.75 -5.86 25.73
N GLY A 225 -7.47 -6.15 25.45
CA GLY A 225 -7.02 -7.46 24.97
C GLY A 225 -6.52 -7.50 23.53
N LYS A 226 -6.45 -6.35 22.85
CA LYS A 226 -5.67 -6.21 21.61
C LYS A 226 -4.25 -5.79 21.92
N GLU A 227 -3.28 -6.38 21.23
CA GLU A 227 -1.85 -6.10 21.40
C GLU A 227 -1.17 -5.98 20.03
N ILE A 228 -0.12 -5.16 19.96
CA ILE A 228 0.78 -5.09 18.81
C ILE A 228 2.22 -4.98 19.27
N CYS A 229 3.08 -5.86 18.74
CA CYS A 229 4.48 -5.95 19.10
C CYS A 229 5.35 -5.91 17.84
N LEU A 230 6.50 -5.22 17.89
CA LEU A 230 7.51 -5.24 16.84
C LEU A 230 8.70 -6.07 17.31
N HIS A 231 8.95 -7.16 16.60
CA HIS A 231 10.10 -8.04 16.79
C HIS A 231 11.17 -7.70 15.75
N LYS A 232 12.26 -7.09 16.20
CA LYS A 232 13.42 -6.79 15.34
C LYS A 232 14.29 -8.02 15.12
N LYS A 233 13.77 -9.00 14.37
CA LYS A 233 14.45 -10.27 14.08
C LYS A 233 14.01 -10.83 12.74
N SER A 234 14.88 -11.62 12.13
CA SER A 234 14.57 -12.40 10.92
C SER A 234 13.76 -13.64 11.28
N VAL A 235 12.90 -14.07 10.37
CA VAL A 235 12.25 -15.39 10.39
C VAL A 235 12.81 -16.15 9.19
N ASN A 236 13.46 -17.28 9.43
CA ASN A 236 14.19 -17.99 8.37
C ASN A 236 13.33 -19.09 7.72
N SER A 237 12.35 -19.62 8.46
CA SER A 237 11.37 -20.60 7.98
C SER A 237 9.99 -20.28 8.55
N LEU A 238 8.95 -20.52 7.75
CA LEU A 238 7.56 -20.36 8.16
C LEU A 238 7.14 -21.40 9.21
N LEU A 239 7.78 -22.58 9.19
CA LEU A 239 7.53 -23.65 10.14
C LEU A 239 7.95 -23.29 11.58
N GLU A 240 8.84 -22.31 11.76
CA GLU A 240 9.21 -21.78 13.10
C GLU A 240 8.02 -21.13 13.82
N LEU A 241 6.98 -20.74 13.08
CA LEU A 241 5.79 -20.05 13.60
C LEU A 241 4.58 -21.00 13.76
N GLU A 242 4.74 -22.27 13.39
CA GLU A 242 3.68 -23.26 13.48
C GLU A 242 3.28 -23.51 14.94
N GLY A 243 1.96 -23.63 15.19
CA GLY A 243 1.41 -23.89 16.51
C GLY A 243 1.35 -22.67 17.44
N GLU A 244 2.11 -21.60 17.16
CA GLU A 244 2.05 -20.35 17.94
C GLU A 244 0.99 -19.36 17.42
N TYR A 245 0.76 -19.37 16.10
CA TYR A 245 -0.10 -18.40 15.42
C TYR A 245 -1.33 -19.05 14.78
N ASN A 246 -2.44 -18.32 14.76
CA ASN A 246 -3.62 -18.69 13.98
C ASN A 246 -3.39 -18.41 12.48
N ALA A 247 -2.67 -17.33 12.17
CA ALA A 247 -2.26 -17.05 10.81
C ALA A 247 -0.94 -16.27 10.75
N VAL A 248 -0.19 -16.50 9.67
CA VAL A 248 1.03 -15.77 9.32
C VAL A 248 0.81 -15.05 7.99
N VAL A 249 1.00 -13.74 7.97
CA VAL A 249 0.89 -12.91 6.76
C VAL A 249 2.28 -12.50 6.28
N ILE A 250 2.70 -13.05 5.15
CA ILE A 250 4.00 -12.84 4.52
C ILE A 250 3.97 -11.57 3.67
N CYS A 251 4.68 -10.54 4.13
CA CYS A 251 4.82 -9.21 3.52
C CYS A 251 6.30 -8.82 3.28
N LEU A 252 7.18 -9.80 3.05
CA LEU A 252 8.64 -9.65 3.02
C LEU A 252 9.21 -8.95 1.77
N GLY A 253 8.36 -8.52 0.83
CA GLY A 253 8.80 -7.89 -0.41
C GLY A 253 9.75 -8.81 -1.19
N ALA A 254 10.93 -8.30 -1.58
CA ALA A 254 11.92 -9.09 -2.33
C ALA A 254 12.55 -10.24 -1.51
N LYS A 255 12.53 -10.16 -0.17
CA LYS A 255 13.11 -11.18 0.72
C LYS A 255 12.23 -12.42 0.88
N VAL A 256 11.03 -12.44 0.28
CA VAL A 256 10.18 -13.65 0.29
C VAL A 256 10.89 -14.86 -0.33
N ASP A 257 11.82 -14.64 -1.25
CA ASP A 257 12.62 -15.69 -1.89
C ASP A 257 13.66 -16.32 -0.94
N MET A 258 13.91 -15.71 0.23
CA MET A 258 14.77 -16.27 1.28
C MET A 258 14.06 -17.32 2.13
N LEU A 259 12.72 -17.38 2.10
CA LEU A 259 11.96 -18.41 2.81
C LEU A 259 12.02 -19.72 2.00
N PRO A 260 12.54 -20.83 2.55
CA PRO A 260 12.64 -22.11 1.86
C PRO A 260 11.32 -22.61 1.26
N GLU A 261 10.21 -22.35 1.95
CA GLU A 261 8.88 -22.78 1.56
C GLU A 261 8.36 -22.06 0.31
N LEU A 262 8.87 -20.85 0.01
CA LEU A 262 8.39 -20.01 -1.08
C LEU A 262 9.46 -19.70 -2.14
N SER A 263 10.73 -20.00 -1.86
CA SER A 263 11.87 -19.79 -2.76
C SER A 263 11.63 -20.43 -4.12
N GLY A 264 11.76 -19.64 -5.20
CA GLY A 264 11.51 -20.09 -6.57
C GLY A 264 10.06 -20.46 -6.92
N LYS A 265 9.09 -20.34 -6.00
CA LYS A 265 7.68 -20.71 -6.24
C LYS A 265 6.78 -19.53 -6.61
N LEU A 266 7.27 -18.30 -6.47
CA LEU A 266 6.52 -17.08 -6.74
C LEU A 266 6.99 -16.42 -8.03
N PRO A 267 6.09 -15.90 -8.89
CA PRO A 267 6.46 -15.29 -10.16
C PRO A 267 6.92 -13.82 -9.97
N LEU A 268 7.79 -13.58 -9.00
CA LEU A 268 8.33 -12.26 -8.67
C LEU A 268 9.68 -12.05 -9.33
N ARG A 269 9.95 -10.83 -9.76
CA ARG A 269 11.26 -10.41 -10.29
C ARG A 269 11.84 -9.35 -9.39
N THR A 270 13.13 -9.41 -9.12
CA THR A 270 13.79 -8.38 -8.33
C THR A 270 14.22 -7.22 -9.21
N CYS A 271 14.05 -5.99 -8.70
CA CYS A 271 14.59 -4.79 -9.31
C CYS A 271 15.08 -3.81 -8.24
N ARG A 272 16.39 -3.63 -8.16
CA ARG A 272 17.01 -2.64 -7.28
C ARG A 272 16.90 -1.27 -7.92
N GLY A 273 16.57 -0.27 -7.11
CA GLY A 273 16.59 1.13 -7.53
C GLY A 273 17.35 1.97 -6.52
N VAL A 274 18.33 2.72 -7.01
CA VAL A 274 19.06 3.73 -6.24
C VAL A 274 18.34 5.06 -6.38
N VAL A 275 18.21 5.77 -5.26
CA VAL A 275 17.69 7.13 -5.17
C VAL A 275 18.79 8.04 -4.60
N ALA A 276 18.90 9.24 -5.14
CA ALA A 276 19.86 10.25 -4.72
C ALA A 276 19.13 11.35 -3.93
N HIS A 277 19.67 11.70 -2.77
CA HIS A 277 19.24 12.82 -1.95
C HIS A 277 20.05 14.04 -2.37
N LEU A 278 19.36 15.12 -2.71
CA LEU A 278 19.98 16.38 -3.08
C LEU A 278 19.50 17.49 -2.14
N GLN A 279 20.42 18.41 -1.83
CA GLN A 279 20.15 19.57 -1.00
C GLN A 279 20.56 20.83 -1.75
N LEU A 280 19.73 21.87 -1.68
CA LEU A 280 20.08 23.18 -2.25
C LEU A 280 20.98 23.93 -1.24
N PRO A 281 22.23 24.27 -1.61
CA PRO A 281 23.15 24.97 -0.71
C PRO A 281 22.58 26.30 -0.19
N ASN A 282 22.91 26.66 1.05
CA ASN A 282 22.38 27.86 1.73
C ASN A 282 22.79 29.17 1.06
N GLU A 283 23.86 29.16 0.26
CA GLU A 283 24.34 30.30 -0.52
C GLU A 283 23.35 30.74 -1.61
N PHE A 284 22.47 29.85 -2.08
CA PHE A 284 21.42 30.21 -3.01
C PHE A 284 20.22 30.80 -2.26
N ARG A 285 19.85 32.04 -2.62
CA ARG A 285 18.64 32.71 -2.12
C ARG A 285 17.35 32.12 -2.68
N GLU A 286 17.42 31.49 -3.85
CA GLU A 286 16.30 30.78 -4.47
C GLU A 286 15.89 29.56 -3.62
N GLU A 287 14.60 29.27 -3.57
CA GLU A 287 14.06 28.08 -2.90
C GLU A 287 12.97 27.45 -3.76
N TYR A 288 12.85 26.13 -3.70
CA TYR A 288 11.77 25.41 -4.37
C TYR A 288 10.51 25.42 -3.49
N ARG A 289 9.84 26.58 -3.44
CA ARG A 289 8.62 26.77 -2.65
C ARG A 289 7.38 26.48 -3.49
N ASP A 290 6.43 25.80 -2.86
CA ASP A 290 5.04 25.62 -3.32
C ASP A 290 4.81 24.98 -4.70
N SER A 291 5.87 24.60 -5.42
CA SER A 291 5.79 23.83 -6.65
C SER A 291 5.63 22.31 -6.41
N PRO A 292 4.98 21.59 -7.36
CA PRO A 292 4.77 20.14 -7.29
C PRO A 292 6.05 19.31 -7.42
N SER A 293 5.94 18.02 -7.08
CA SER A 293 6.96 17.04 -7.48
C SER A 293 6.89 16.74 -8.97
N ILE A 294 8.01 16.36 -9.61
CA ILE A 294 8.09 16.14 -11.06
C ILE A 294 8.24 14.64 -11.35
N LEU A 295 7.42 14.11 -12.25
CA LEU A 295 7.41 12.72 -12.66
C LEU A 295 7.72 12.60 -14.16
N SER A 296 9.01 12.54 -14.52
CA SER A 296 9.49 12.28 -15.89
C SER A 296 10.21 10.92 -15.98
N ASP A 297 11.18 10.75 -16.88
CA ASP A 297 11.98 9.52 -17.02
C ASP A 297 12.79 9.20 -15.75
N ALA A 298 13.21 10.24 -15.04
CA ALA A 298 13.64 10.20 -13.65
C ALA A 298 12.79 11.20 -12.87
N TRP A 299 12.27 10.79 -11.72
CA TRP A 299 11.39 11.60 -10.89
C TRP A 299 12.17 12.47 -9.90
N LEU A 300 11.58 13.60 -9.54
CA LEU A 300 11.98 14.49 -8.46
C LEU A 300 10.86 14.55 -7.42
N ALA A 301 11.13 13.98 -6.25
CA ALA A 301 10.28 14.05 -5.08
C ALA A 301 10.75 15.21 -4.19
N ILE A 302 9.99 16.30 -4.20
CA ILE A 302 10.31 17.52 -3.46
C ILE A 302 9.90 17.34 -2.01
N GLN A 303 10.86 17.34 -1.09
CA GLN A 303 10.68 17.07 0.35
C GLN A 303 10.97 18.29 1.22
N GLY A 304 10.76 19.49 0.65
CA GLY A 304 10.99 20.76 1.32
C GLY A 304 11.55 21.82 0.36
N PRO A 305 11.74 23.05 0.82
CA PRO A 305 12.24 24.15 -0.01
C PRO A 305 13.68 23.93 -0.50
N ARG A 306 14.47 23.14 0.25
CA ARG A 306 15.90 22.90 0.02
C ARG A 306 16.28 21.44 0.05
N ASN A 307 15.32 20.51 0.13
CA ASN A 307 15.57 19.07 0.15
C ASN A 307 14.70 18.37 -0.88
N LEU A 308 15.30 17.49 -1.67
CA LEU A 308 14.58 16.64 -2.60
C LEU A 308 15.25 15.28 -2.76
N VAL A 309 14.50 14.34 -3.31
CA VAL A 309 14.99 13.02 -3.69
C VAL A 309 14.79 12.84 -5.19
N MET A 310 15.82 12.36 -5.88
CA MET A 310 15.80 12.03 -7.30
C MET A 310 15.86 10.52 -7.47
N GLY A 311 15.07 9.96 -8.38
CA GLY A 311 15.19 8.54 -8.66
C GLY A 311 14.40 8.04 -9.86
N SER A 312 14.40 6.74 -10.11
CA SER A 312 15.37 5.78 -9.57
C SER A 312 16.07 5.08 -10.72
N THR A 313 17.26 4.55 -10.47
CA THR A 313 17.89 3.58 -11.38
C THR A 313 17.07 2.27 -11.41
N TRP A 314 17.42 1.38 -12.34
CA TRP A 314 16.75 0.10 -12.54
C TRP A 314 17.74 -1.04 -12.80
N ASP A 315 18.15 -1.71 -11.72
CA ASP A 315 19.00 -2.90 -11.78
C ASP A 315 18.14 -4.17 -11.61
N TRP A 316 17.79 -4.80 -12.74
CA TRP A 316 16.95 -5.99 -12.80
C TRP A 316 17.71 -7.26 -12.44
N LYS A 317 17.02 -8.22 -11.81
CA LYS A 317 17.60 -9.49 -11.31
C LYS A 317 18.64 -9.30 -10.20
N SER A 318 18.77 -8.08 -9.67
CA SER A 318 19.63 -7.78 -8.53
C SER A 318 19.29 -8.65 -7.33
N ARG A 319 20.33 -9.11 -6.63
CA ARG A 319 20.24 -9.81 -5.34
C ARG A 319 20.87 -9.00 -4.21
N ASN A 320 21.11 -7.70 -4.43
CA ASN A 320 21.63 -6.82 -3.41
C ASN A 320 20.48 -6.24 -2.57
N TYR A 321 20.36 -6.74 -1.35
CA TYR A 321 19.32 -6.38 -0.38
C TYR A 321 19.70 -5.20 0.53
N PHE A 322 20.93 -4.71 0.47
CA PHE A 322 21.43 -3.65 1.36
C PHE A 322 20.86 -2.29 0.99
N SER A 323 20.51 -1.48 2.00
CA SER A 323 19.96 -0.13 1.76
C SER A 323 21.06 0.90 1.48
N GLU A 324 22.24 0.62 2.02
CA GLU A 324 23.47 1.37 1.86
C GLU A 324 23.96 1.28 0.41
N VAL A 325 24.49 2.39 -0.06
CA VAL A 325 24.97 2.57 -1.43
C VAL A 325 26.42 3.03 -1.32
N CYS A 326 27.34 2.32 -1.95
CA CYS A 326 28.75 2.71 -1.97
C CYS A 326 28.97 3.94 -2.86
N ALA A 327 30.11 4.61 -2.72
CA ALA A 327 30.43 5.81 -3.49
C ALA A 327 30.39 5.57 -5.02
N ASP A 328 30.83 4.41 -5.48
CA ASP A 328 30.81 4.04 -6.90
C ASP A 328 29.39 3.84 -7.43
N GLU A 329 28.53 3.12 -6.69
CA GLU A 329 27.12 2.90 -7.04
C GLU A 329 26.36 4.25 -7.04
N ALA A 330 26.62 5.11 -6.05
CA ALA A 330 26.05 6.45 -5.99
C ALA A 330 26.47 7.32 -7.18
N SER A 331 27.75 7.30 -7.53
CA SER A 331 28.30 8.07 -8.66
C SER A 331 27.69 7.61 -9.99
N LYS A 332 27.56 6.29 -10.21
CA LYS A 332 26.88 5.73 -11.38
C LYS A 332 25.41 6.13 -11.44
N ALA A 333 24.71 6.10 -10.30
CA ALA A 333 23.32 6.54 -10.24
C ALA A 333 23.18 8.03 -10.58
N LEU A 334 24.07 8.90 -10.11
CA LEU A 334 24.06 10.32 -10.46
C LEU A 334 24.33 10.56 -11.96
N GLN A 335 25.32 9.86 -12.52
CA GLN A 335 25.63 9.93 -13.96
C GLN A 335 24.44 9.51 -14.82
N GLU A 336 23.64 8.54 -14.37
CA GLU A 336 22.43 8.09 -15.08
C GLU A 336 21.25 9.06 -14.90
N LEU A 337 21.00 9.53 -13.67
CA LEU A 337 19.76 10.23 -13.31
C LEU A 337 19.83 11.74 -13.57
N LEU A 338 20.96 12.38 -13.30
CA LEU A 338 21.10 13.84 -13.39
C LEU A 338 20.82 14.37 -14.80
N PRO A 339 21.32 13.74 -15.89
CA PRO A 339 20.98 14.18 -17.25
C PRO A 339 19.48 14.14 -17.51
N LYS A 340 18.80 13.03 -17.15
CA LYS A 340 17.36 12.83 -17.37
C LYS A 340 16.51 13.89 -16.68
N VAL A 341 16.83 14.22 -15.42
CA VAL A 341 16.12 15.26 -14.69
C VAL A 341 16.44 16.64 -15.23
N SER A 342 17.70 16.92 -15.54
CA SER A 342 18.14 18.25 -15.99
C SER A 342 17.51 18.69 -17.33
N THR A 343 17.05 17.74 -18.16
CA THR A 343 16.28 18.00 -19.37
C THR A 343 14.94 18.70 -19.07
N VAL A 344 14.32 18.37 -17.94
CA VAL A 344 13.01 18.89 -17.54
C VAL A 344 13.16 20.05 -16.56
N TYR A 345 14.06 19.92 -15.58
CA TYR A 345 14.32 20.95 -14.58
C TYR A 345 15.81 21.30 -14.54
N PRO A 346 16.29 22.19 -15.42
CA PRO A 346 17.71 22.58 -15.50
C PRO A 346 18.28 23.13 -14.18
N GLY A 347 17.43 23.75 -13.36
CA GLY A 347 17.79 24.27 -12.03
C GLY A 347 18.34 23.22 -11.08
N ILE A 348 18.12 21.92 -11.34
CA ILE A 348 18.69 20.82 -10.55
C ILE A 348 20.23 20.86 -10.45
N LYS A 349 20.90 21.45 -11.45
CA LYS A 349 22.37 21.57 -11.47
C LYS A 349 22.94 22.42 -10.33
N LYS A 350 22.11 23.26 -9.69
CA LYS A 350 22.48 24.04 -8.50
C LYS A 350 22.45 23.22 -7.20
N TRP A 351 21.89 22.01 -7.24
CA TRP A 351 21.68 21.19 -6.04
C TRP A 351 22.88 20.29 -5.79
N ALA A 352 23.32 20.24 -4.54
CA ALA A 352 24.44 19.41 -4.11
C ALA A 352 23.97 18.00 -3.73
N PHE A 353 24.81 17.01 -4.02
CA PHE A 353 24.59 15.64 -3.58
C PHE A 353 24.78 15.51 -2.07
N ASN A 354 23.78 14.93 -1.38
CA ASN A 354 23.79 14.73 0.07
C ASN A 354 23.84 13.24 0.47
N GLY A 355 23.67 12.32 -0.48
CA GLY A 355 23.75 10.88 -0.21
C GLY A 355 22.85 10.06 -1.13
N ALA A 356 22.97 8.74 -1.04
CA ALA A 356 22.14 7.82 -1.81
C ALA A 356 21.67 6.64 -0.94
N LYS A 357 20.51 6.11 -1.29
CA LYS A 357 19.93 4.89 -0.70
C LYS A 357 19.37 4.02 -1.80
N ALA A 358 19.25 2.72 -1.52
CA ALA A 358 18.70 1.78 -2.49
C ALA A 358 17.63 0.87 -1.89
N GLY A 359 16.65 0.51 -2.71
CA GLY A 359 15.59 -0.41 -2.36
C GLY A 359 15.49 -1.54 -3.37
N LEU A 360 15.47 -2.78 -2.89
CA LEU A 360 15.18 -3.95 -3.73
C LEU A 360 13.67 -4.21 -3.79
N ARG A 361 13.08 -4.02 -4.96
CA ARG A 361 11.64 -4.19 -5.18
C ARG A 361 11.33 -5.60 -5.66
N ALA A 362 10.28 -6.19 -5.10
CA ALA A 362 9.60 -7.35 -5.70
C ALA A 362 8.61 -6.86 -6.75
N MET A 363 8.95 -7.04 -8.02
CA MET A 363 8.12 -6.68 -9.17
C MET A 363 7.24 -7.87 -9.54
N PRO A 364 5.92 -7.68 -9.68
CA PRO A 364 5.03 -8.76 -10.11
C PRO A 364 5.17 -9.00 -11.62
N PRO A 365 4.51 -10.04 -12.16
CA PRO A 365 4.37 -10.23 -13.60
C PRO A 365 3.72 -9.01 -14.26
N LEU A 366 4.06 -8.78 -15.52
CA LEU A 366 3.37 -7.78 -16.34
C LEU A 366 2.18 -8.48 -17.02
N THR A 367 0.98 -7.92 -16.83
CA THR A 367 -0.26 -8.41 -17.44
C THR A 367 -0.89 -7.31 -18.32
N SER A 368 -2.01 -7.62 -18.98
CA SER A 368 -2.81 -6.61 -19.70
C SER A 368 -3.37 -5.51 -18.78
N LEU A 369 -3.49 -5.79 -17.47
CA LEU A 369 -3.89 -4.83 -16.44
C LEU A 369 -2.70 -4.08 -15.83
N GLY A 370 -1.49 -4.35 -16.32
CA GLY A 370 -0.23 -3.83 -15.80
C GLY A 370 0.41 -4.77 -14.77
N SER A 371 1.28 -4.21 -13.95
CA SER A 371 1.99 -4.91 -12.87
C SER A 371 1.15 -4.94 -11.60
N VAL A 372 0.16 -5.84 -11.57
CA VAL A 372 -0.76 -6.02 -10.45
C VAL A 372 -0.10 -6.87 -9.35
N PRO A 373 -0.17 -6.48 -8.06
CA PRO A 373 0.38 -7.27 -6.95
C PRO A 373 -0.27 -8.66 -6.80
N ILE A 374 0.38 -9.54 -6.03
CA ILE A 374 -0.08 -10.91 -5.80
C ILE A 374 -0.50 -11.14 -4.35
N LEU A 375 -1.68 -11.72 -4.17
CA LEU A 375 -2.21 -12.14 -2.87
C LEU A 375 -2.60 -13.62 -2.90
N GLY A 376 -2.65 -14.26 -1.73
CA GLY A 376 -3.33 -15.55 -1.58
C GLY A 376 -2.85 -16.43 -0.43
N CYS A 377 -3.62 -17.46 -0.10
CA CYS A 377 -3.29 -18.49 0.89
C CYS A 377 -2.22 -19.48 0.38
N VAL A 378 -1.05 -19.53 0.99
CA VAL A 378 0.10 -20.34 0.51
C VAL A 378 0.28 -21.65 1.28
N ASP A 379 -0.74 -22.14 1.98
CA ASP A 379 -0.70 -23.41 2.73
C ASP A 379 -0.12 -24.57 1.90
N ASP A 380 -0.58 -24.73 0.65
CA ASP A 380 -0.10 -25.78 -0.26
C ASP A 380 1.41 -25.72 -0.52
N ALA A 381 2.01 -24.52 -0.42
CA ALA A 381 3.43 -24.33 -0.64
C ALA A 381 4.28 -24.61 0.62
N VAL A 382 3.70 -24.42 1.80
CA VAL A 382 4.33 -24.65 3.11
C VAL A 382 4.30 -26.15 3.47
N GLY A 383 3.26 -26.86 3.05
CA GLY A 383 3.13 -28.30 3.23
C GLY A 383 2.70 -28.67 4.64
N GLY A 384 1.42 -29.02 4.82
CA GLY A 384 0.92 -29.56 6.08
C GLY A 384 -0.57 -29.29 6.31
N LYS A 385 -1.24 -30.18 7.04
CA LYS A 385 -2.52 -29.88 7.70
C LYS A 385 -2.21 -29.13 9.00
N SER A 386 -1.73 -27.90 8.90
CA SER A 386 -1.48 -27.05 10.06
C SER A 386 -2.78 -26.39 10.52
N SER A 387 -2.90 -26.16 11.83
CA SER A 387 -3.93 -25.25 12.38
C SER A 387 -3.63 -23.78 12.05
N CYS A 388 -2.40 -23.46 11.66
CA CYS A 388 -1.97 -22.13 11.23
C CYS A 388 -2.19 -21.94 9.72
N LYS A 389 -2.73 -20.78 9.33
CA LYS A 389 -2.90 -20.38 7.93
C LYS A 389 -1.82 -19.43 7.44
N TYR A 390 -1.28 -19.67 6.26
CA TYR A 390 -0.23 -18.83 5.66
C TYR A 390 -0.78 -18.00 4.51
N TRP A 391 -0.59 -16.69 4.55
CA TRP A 391 -1.12 -15.75 3.56
C TRP A 391 -0.01 -14.89 2.98
N LEU A 392 0.02 -14.70 1.67
CA LEU A 392 1.00 -13.87 0.98
C LEU A 392 0.36 -12.55 0.54
N LEU A 393 1.03 -11.42 0.80
CA LEU A 393 0.82 -10.14 0.13
C LEU A 393 2.17 -9.66 -0.41
N GLY A 394 2.38 -9.80 -1.71
CA GLY A 394 3.67 -9.55 -2.35
C GLY A 394 3.57 -8.85 -3.70
N GLY A 395 4.73 -8.57 -4.32
CA GLY A 395 4.76 -8.01 -5.67
C GLY A 395 4.23 -6.58 -5.79
N LEU A 396 4.40 -5.75 -4.76
CA LEU A 396 3.94 -4.35 -4.79
C LEU A 396 4.67 -3.46 -5.82
N GLY A 397 5.86 -3.88 -6.29
CA GLY A 397 6.62 -3.19 -7.33
C GLY A 397 6.88 -1.70 -7.06
N SER A 398 6.77 -0.87 -8.11
CA SER A 398 6.97 0.59 -8.05
C SER A 398 5.74 1.39 -7.60
N ARG A 399 4.64 0.71 -7.28
CA ARG A 399 3.35 1.32 -6.90
C ARG A 399 2.85 0.87 -5.54
N GLY A 400 3.75 0.31 -4.72
CA GLY A 400 3.39 -0.23 -3.41
C GLY A 400 2.72 0.77 -2.49
N LEU A 401 3.14 2.03 -2.51
CA LEU A 401 2.54 3.10 -1.71
C LEU A 401 1.11 3.47 -2.14
N LEU A 402 0.71 3.20 -3.38
CA LEU A 402 -0.69 3.39 -3.79
C LEU A 402 -1.54 2.19 -3.36
N TYR A 403 -1.03 0.98 -3.62
CA TYR A 403 -1.80 -0.25 -3.45
C TYR A 403 -1.94 -0.72 -1.99
N HIS A 404 -0.99 -0.36 -1.11
CA HIS A 404 -0.88 -1.01 0.21
C HIS A 404 -2.11 -0.86 1.08
N GLY A 405 -2.77 0.30 1.07
CA GLY A 405 -3.96 0.53 1.91
C GLY A 405 -5.07 -0.46 1.59
N TRP A 406 -5.52 -0.47 0.34
CA TRP A 406 -6.59 -1.36 -0.09
C TRP A 406 -6.21 -2.84 -0.04
N LEU A 407 -4.99 -3.20 -0.43
CA LEU A 407 -4.56 -4.61 -0.38
C LEU A 407 -4.38 -5.13 1.05
N GLY A 408 -3.86 -4.31 1.96
CA GLY A 408 -3.78 -4.67 3.38
C GLY A 408 -5.16 -4.82 4.01
N LYS A 409 -6.12 -3.97 3.61
CA LYS A 409 -7.53 -4.08 4.00
C LYS A 409 -8.13 -5.42 3.57
N LEU A 410 -7.98 -5.81 2.29
CA LEU A 410 -8.48 -7.09 1.78
C LEU A 410 -7.80 -8.27 2.47
N MET A 411 -6.49 -8.19 2.68
CA MET A 411 -5.73 -9.25 3.35
C MET A 411 -6.20 -9.46 4.78
N ALA A 412 -6.41 -8.39 5.55
CA ALA A 412 -6.96 -8.49 6.89
C ALA A 412 -8.36 -9.14 6.89
N GLN A 413 -9.23 -8.79 5.95
CA GLN A 413 -10.54 -9.43 5.79
C GLN A 413 -10.40 -10.93 5.52
N ALA A 414 -9.51 -11.32 4.62
CA ALA A 414 -9.28 -12.73 4.28
C ALA A 414 -8.75 -13.53 5.47
N VAL A 415 -7.81 -12.96 6.22
CA VAL A 415 -7.21 -13.59 7.41
C VAL A 415 -8.23 -13.76 8.52
N ILE A 416 -9.01 -12.71 8.83
CA ILE A 416 -10.02 -12.74 9.90
C ILE A 416 -11.14 -13.73 9.56
N SER A 417 -11.60 -13.74 8.30
CA SER A 417 -12.68 -14.63 7.86
C SER A 417 -12.21 -16.01 7.41
N CYS A 418 -10.89 -16.26 7.40
CA CYS A 418 -10.27 -17.45 6.82
C CYS A 418 -10.78 -17.76 5.39
N ASN A 419 -11.01 -16.72 4.57
CA ASN A 419 -11.67 -16.85 3.29
C ASN A 419 -10.91 -16.11 2.17
N GLU A 420 -10.30 -16.87 1.26
CA GLU A 420 -9.57 -16.31 0.11
C GLU A 420 -10.50 -15.67 -0.94
N ASN A 421 -11.80 -16.01 -0.95
CA ASN A 421 -12.74 -15.52 -1.96
C ASN A 421 -13.04 -14.02 -1.85
N VAL A 422 -12.54 -13.34 -0.82
CA VAL A 422 -12.62 -11.87 -0.72
C VAL A 422 -11.69 -11.17 -1.72
N PHE A 423 -10.68 -11.88 -2.26
CA PHE A 423 -9.76 -11.32 -3.24
C PHE A 423 -10.35 -11.31 -4.65
N PRO A 424 -10.25 -10.18 -5.39
CA PRO A 424 -10.41 -10.20 -6.83
C PRO A 424 -9.50 -11.24 -7.49
N THR A 425 -10.04 -11.95 -8.48
CA THR A 425 -9.34 -13.07 -9.15
C THR A 425 -7.99 -12.68 -9.76
N GLU A 426 -7.83 -11.42 -10.16
CA GLU A 426 -6.60 -10.89 -10.72
C GLU A 426 -5.43 -10.99 -9.73
N LEU A 427 -5.71 -10.80 -8.43
CA LEU A 427 -4.70 -10.89 -7.37
C LEU A 427 -4.25 -12.31 -7.06
N THR A 428 -5.05 -13.34 -7.39
CA THR A 428 -4.77 -14.76 -7.13
C THR A 428 -4.41 -15.55 -8.40
N SER A 429 -4.62 -14.95 -9.59
CA SER A 429 -4.39 -15.55 -10.91
C SER A 429 -2.96 -16.04 -11.15
N TRP A 430 -1.99 -15.50 -10.41
CA TRP A 430 -0.58 -15.88 -10.47
C TRP A 430 -0.33 -17.36 -10.20
N ARG A 431 -1.23 -18.05 -9.48
CA ARG A 431 -1.14 -19.51 -9.28
C ARG A 431 -1.26 -20.29 -10.58
N LYS A 432 -2.04 -19.79 -11.53
CA LYS A 432 -2.26 -20.44 -12.84
C LYS A 432 -1.00 -20.36 -13.71
N LEU A 433 -0.14 -19.35 -13.49
CA LEU A 433 1.12 -19.18 -14.22
C LEU A 433 2.14 -20.31 -13.92
N LYS A 434 1.95 -21.08 -12.84
CA LYS A 434 2.77 -22.27 -12.54
C LYS A 434 2.66 -23.36 -13.62
N PHE A 435 1.58 -23.40 -14.39
CA PHE A 435 1.33 -24.44 -15.40
C PHE A 435 1.94 -24.15 -16.78
N THR A 436 2.50 -22.96 -17.00
CA THR A 436 3.06 -22.56 -18.30
C THR A 436 4.60 -22.59 -18.36
N SER A 437 5.28 -22.79 -17.23
CA SER A 437 6.75 -22.75 -17.16
C SER A 437 7.45 -24.10 -17.43
N SER A 438 6.69 -25.16 -17.69
CA SER A 438 7.21 -26.51 -17.98
C SER A 438 7.02 -26.95 -19.43
N ARG A 439 6.74 -26.01 -20.33
CA ARG A 439 6.79 -26.22 -21.78
C ARG A 439 7.49 -25.03 -22.42
N ASN A 440 8.81 -25.09 -22.49
CA ASN A 440 9.66 -24.56 -23.55
C ASN A 440 11.07 -25.10 -23.37
#